data_AF-I1CM67-F1
#
_entry.id   AF-I1CM67-F1
#
_cell.length_a   1.000
_cell.length_b   1.000
_cell.length_c   1.000
_cell.angle_alpha   90.00
_cell.angle_beta   90.00
_cell.angle_gamma   90.00
#
_symmetry.space_group_name_H-M   'P 1'
#
loop_
_entity.id
_entity.type
_entity.pdbx_description
1 polymer ?
#
loop_
_entity_poly.entity_id
_entity_poly.type
_entity_poly.pdbx_seq_one_letter_code
_entity_poly.pdbx_strand_id
1 'polypeptide(L)'
;MAKFESESGDLDDAEYHLMGALMVRYDHRSWCLYLRDYIESSEGISWRILSSEEEKKVSCEQALIDIQGIEGQSEFSVDYKPVYLFYGNPEMLTAPLQEELEERQQTVPDANQITWEDYTFEEDYTPEEEPTQEESSICIHCGIEDIVEDVNDIFICESCENGVHQLCENPPIQNYEKEIDPWYCRSCCRAKGLPIPQQPSSLKRKREEELVVSLNNTTKS
;
A
#
# COMPACT_ATOMS: atom_id res chain seq x y z
N MET A 1 -9.49 -23.37 -13.55
CA MET A 1 -8.68 -22.19 -13.22
C MET A 1 -9.63 -21.01 -13.20
N ALA A 2 -9.57 -20.26 -12.10
CA ALA A 2 -10.73 -19.68 -11.46
C ALA A 2 -11.16 -18.37 -12.14
N LYS A 3 -12.47 -18.26 -12.36
CA LYS A 3 -13.19 -17.10 -12.89
C LYS A 3 -13.01 -15.80 -12.07
N PHE A 4 -12.22 -15.84 -11.00
CA PHE A 4 -11.92 -14.74 -10.10
C PHE A 4 -10.72 -13.90 -10.59
N GLU A 5 -9.85 -14.46 -11.42
CA GLU A 5 -8.66 -13.78 -11.93
C GLU A 5 -8.96 -12.78 -13.07
N SER A 6 -10.20 -12.75 -13.58
CA SER A 6 -10.49 -12.15 -14.89
C SER A 6 -11.55 -11.03 -14.91
N GLU A 7 -11.87 -10.39 -13.79
CA GLU A 7 -12.87 -9.30 -13.76
C GLU A 7 -12.25 -7.96 -13.36
N SER A 8 -11.45 -7.40 -14.26
CA SER A 8 -11.11 -5.98 -14.30
C SER A 8 -11.21 -5.48 -15.74
N GLY A 9 -12.10 -4.52 -15.99
CA GLY A 9 -12.51 -4.10 -17.32
C GLY A 9 -11.49 -3.26 -18.10
N ASP A 10 -11.48 -3.49 -19.42
CA ASP A 10 -11.11 -2.59 -20.53
C ASP A 10 -9.87 -1.67 -20.40
N LEU A 11 -8.82 -2.08 -19.67
CA LEU A 11 -7.55 -1.35 -19.59
C LEU A 11 -6.38 -2.34 -19.61
N ASP A 12 -5.75 -2.47 -20.78
CA ASP A 12 -4.60 -3.35 -21.12
C ASP A 12 -4.77 -4.83 -20.75
N ASP A 13 -4.51 -5.74 -21.69
CA ASP A 13 -4.44 -7.21 -21.46
C ASP A 13 -3.22 -7.61 -20.58
N ALA A 14 -2.77 -6.73 -19.68
CA ALA A 14 -1.71 -7.00 -18.74
C ALA A 14 -2.21 -8.00 -17.68
N GLU A 15 -1.86 -9.27 -17.87
CA GLU A 15 -2.20 -10.36 -16.97
C GLU A 15 -1.34 -10.28 -15.69
N TYR A 16 -1.91 -9.80 -14.59
CA TYR A 16 -1.20 -9.74 -13.31
C TYR A 16 -1.45 -10.99 -12.47
N HIS A 17 -0.38 -11.62 -12.02
CA HIS A 17 -0.45 -12.77 -11.13
C HIS A 17 -0.31 -12.34 -9.67
N LEU A 18 -1.20 -12.84 -8.80
CA LEU A 18 -1.06 -12.64 -7.36
C LEU A 18 0.18 -13.40 -6.86
N MET A 19 1.19 -12.66 -6.43
CA MET A 19 2.46 -13.18 -5.92
C MET A 19 2.46 -13.38 -4.41
N GLY A 20 1.62 -12.64 -3.69
CA GLY A 20 1.61 -12.70 -2.23
C GLY A 20 0.55 -11.84 -1.58
N ALA A 21 0.43 -11.98 -0.27
CA ALA A 21 -0.41 -11.13 0.56
C ALA A 21 0.22 -10.93 1.94
N LEU A 22 0.26 -9.69 2.42
CA LEU A 22 0.58 -9.38 3.80
C LEU A 22 -0.71 -9.41 4.62
N MET A 23 -0.75 -10.31 5.59
CA MET A 23 -1.90 -10.55 6.43
C MET A 23 -1.62 -10.03 7.85
N VAL A 24 -2.61 -9.40 8.46
CA VAL A 24 -2.55 -8.97 9.86
C VAL A 24 -3.64 -9.67 10.65
N ARG A 25 -3.31 -10.08 11.87
CA ARG A 25 -4.31 -10.61 12.81
C ARG A 25 -5.24 -9.47 13.24
N TYR A 26 -6.52 -9.76 13.50
CA TYR A 26 -7.49 -8.74 13.94
C TYR A 26 -7.11 -8.01 15.23
N ASP A 27 -6.22 -8.58 16.03
CA ASP A 27 -5.70 -7.93 17.24
C ASP A 27 -4.47 -7.04 16.99
N HIS A 28 -4.01 -6.93 15.74
CA HIS A 28 -2.87 -6.11 15.29
C HIS A 28 -1.51 -6.47 15.90
N ARG A 29 -1.40 -7.63 16.56
CA ARG A 29 -0.15 -8.05 17.25
C ARG A 29 0.69 -9.03 16.46
N SER A 30 0.13 -9.61 15.42
CA SER A 30 0.78 -10.67 14.66
C SER A 30 0.57 -10.46 13.17
N TRP A 31 1.65 -10.64 12.42
CA TRP A 31 1.70 -10.48 10.98
C TRP A 31 2.17 -11.79 10.37
N CYS A 32 1.64 -12.14 9.22
CA CYS A 32 2.18 -13.20 8.41
C CYS A 32 2.14 -12.83 6.93
N LEU A 33 3.08 -13.37 6.19
CA LEU A 33 3.27 -13.07 4.78
C LEU A 33 3.03 -14.34 3.97
N TYR A 34 2.04 -14.28 3.08
CA TYR A 34 1.78 -15.32 2.09
C TYR A 34 2.61 -14.98 0.85
N LEU A 35 3.42 -15.92 0.38
CA LEU A 35 4.20 -15.80 -0.85
C LEU A 35 4.02 -17.03 -1.71
N ARG A 36 3.88 -16.81 -3.02
CA ARG A 36 4.02 -17.89 -4.00
C ARG A 36 5.46 -18.37 -4.05
N ASP A 37 5.61 -19.68 -4.05
CA ASP A 37 6.90 -20.35 -4.17
C ASP A 37 7.19 -20.72 -5.61
N TYR A 38 7.96 -19.87 -6.28
CA TYR A 38 8.47 -20.13 -7.62
C TYR A 38 9.80 -20.93 -7.62
N ILE A 39 10.42 -21.14 -6.45
CA ILE A 39 11.67 -21.90 -6.33
C ILE A 39 11.38 -23.39 -6.43
N GLU A 40 10.37 -23.87 -5.71
CA GLU A 40 10.01 -25.29 -5.73
C GLU A 40 9.03 -25.65 -6.85
N SER A 41 8.25 -24.68 -7.30
CA SER A 41 7.22 -24.87 -8.32
C SER A 41 7.30 -23.75 -9.35
N SER A 42 7.86 -24.02 -10.53
CA SER A 42 7.91 -23.04 -11.64
C SER A 42 6.52 -22.55 -12.08
N GLU A 43 5.46 -23.32 -11.84
CA GLU A 43 4.07 -22.93 -12.09
C GLU A 43 3.45 -22.04 -10.98
N GLY A 44 4.19 -21.83 -9.87
CA GLY A 44 3.73 -21.08 -8.70
C GLY A 44 2.52 -21.68 -7.98
N ILE A 45 2.23 -22.96 -8.11
CA ILE A 45 1.07 -23.60 -7.46
C ILE A 45 1.26 -23.81 -5.95
N SER A 46 2.49 -23.64 -5.45
CA SER A 46 2.85 -23.79 -4.04
C SER A 46 2.94 -22.43 -3.36
N TRP A 47 2.47 -22.35 -2.12
CA TRP A 47 2.49 -21.13 -1.32
C TRP A 47 3.17 -21.38 0.01
N ARG A 48 3.81 -20.34 0.52
CA ARG A 48 4.46 -20.32 1.83
C ARG A 48 3.87 -19.22 2.68
N ILE A 49 3.62 -19.56 3.94
CA ILE A 49 3.21 -18.62 4.98
C ILE A 49 4.43 -18.41 5.85
N LEU A 50 4.93 -17.18 5.87
CA LEU A 50 6.03 -16.75 6.71
C LEU A 50 5.45 -16.01 7.92
N SER A 51 5.67 -16.57 9.10
CA SER A 51 5.38 -15.92 10.38
C SER A 51 6.67 -15.71 11.16
N SER A 52 6.61 -15.01 12.29
CA SER A 52 7.77 -14.79 13.14
C SER A 52 8.35 -16.08 13.75
N GLU A 53 7.54 -17.13 13.87
CA GLU A 53 7.90 -18.36 14.59
C GLU A 53 8.02 -19.58 13.66
N GLU A 54 7.28 -19.60 12.56
CA GLU A 54 7.21 -20.74 11.65
C GLU A 54 7.05 -20.35 10.18
N GLU A 55 7.62 -21.18 9.31
CA GLU A 55 7.35 -21.21 7.88
C GLU A 55 6.50 -22.45 7.57
N LYS A 56 5.32 -22.22 6.98
CA LYS A 56 4.38 -23.29 6.64
C LYS A 56 4.11 -23.28 5.13
N LYS A 57 4.14 -24.47 4.53
CA LYS A 57 3.72 -24.66 3.14
C LYS A 57 2.24 -24.94 3.06
N VAL A 58 1.56 -24.30 2.13
CA VAL A 58 0.13 -24.47 1.87
C VAL A 58 -0.13 -24.56 0.36
N SER A 59 -1.22 -25.22 -0.01
CA SER A 59 -1.66 -25.29 -1.40
C SER A 59 -2.23 -23.96 -1.86
N CYS A 60 -2.20 -23.70 -3.17
CA CYS A 60 -2.83 -22.51 -3.77
C CYS A 60 -4.30 -22.32 -3.38
N GLU A 61 -5.10 -23.39 -3.33
CA GLU A 61 -6.53 -23.29 -2.98
C GLU A 61 -6.72 -22.76 -1.55
N GLN A 62 -6.02 -23.38 -0.59
CA GLN A 62 -6.03 -22.93 0.81
C GLN A 62 -5.56 -21.49 0.96
N ALA A 63 -4.43 -21.12 0.33
CA ALA A 63 -3.90 -19.76 0.41
C ALA A 63 -4.90 -18.71 -0.11
N LEU A 64 -5.58 -19.00 -1.23
CA LEU A 64 -6.57 -18.08 -1.79
C LEU A 64 -7.81 -17.97 -0.90
N ILE A 65 -8.28 -19.08 -0.30
CA ILE A 65 -9.37 -19.06 0.68
C ILE A 65 -8.99 -18.18 1.89
N ASP A 66 -7.77 -18.36 2.40
CA ASP A 66 -7.24 -17.58 3.54
C ASP A 66 -7.23 -16.08 3.22
N ILE A 67 -6.69 -15.71 2.06
CA ILE A 67 -6.55 -14.32 1.59
C ILE A 67 -7.91 -13.69 1.29
N GLN A 68 -8.89 -14.44 0.78
CA GLN A 68 -10.22 -13.91 0.51
C GLN A 68 -10.97 -13.49 1.78
N GLY A 69 -10.58 -14.00 2.95
CA GLY A 69 -11.18 -13.60 4.23
C GLY A 69 -12.66 -14.01 4.36
N ILE A 70 -13.10 -15.05 3.64
CA ILE A 70 -14.49 -15.54 3.75
C ILE A 70 -14.61 -16.33 5.06
N GLU A 71 -15.33 -15.75 6.03
CA GLU A 71 -15.55 -16.35 7.34
C GLU A 71 -16.14 -17.77 7.21
N GLY A 72 -15.50 -18.74 7.86
CA GLY A 72 -15.96 -20.13 7.96
C GLY A 72 -15.41 -21.09 6.90
N GLN A 73 -14.56 -20.63 5.97
CA GLN A 73 -13.87 -21.53 5.02
C GLN A 73 -12.46 -21.94 5.46
N SER A 74 -11.85 -21.19 6.37
CA SER A 74 -10.56 -21.51 6.97
C SER A 74 -10.46 -20.98 8.40
N GLU A 75 -9.74 -21.70 9.26
CA GLU A 75 -9.37 -21.22 10.60
C GLU A 75 -8.52 -19.94 10.52
N PHE A 76 -7.71 -19.78 9.47
CA PHE A 76 -6.85 -18.61 9.29
C PHE A 76 -7.62 -17.34 8.91
N SER A 77 -8.68 -17.47 8.09
CA SER A 77 -9.53 -16.35 7.68
C SER A 77 -10.35 -15.74 8.83
N VAL A 78 -10.53 -16.47 9.94
CA VAL A 78 -11.23 -15.97 11.12
C VAL A 78 -10.37 -14.99 11.90
N ASP A 79 -9.06 -15.25 11.96
CA ASP A 79 -8.13 -14.48 12.79
C ASP A 79 -7.35 -13.43 11.99
N TYR A 80 -7.16 -13.63 10.68
CA TYR A 80 -6.33 -12.79 9.84
C TYR A 80 -7.11 -12.16 8.68
N LYS A 81 -6.72 -10.94 8.33
CA LYS A 81 -7.23 -10.23 7.14
C LYS A 81 -6.08 -9.73 6.27
N PRO A 82 -6.26 -9.66 4.93
CA PRO A 82 -5.28 -9.07 4.05
C PRO A 82 -5.20 -7.55 4.27
N VAL A 83 -3.97 -7.03 4.32
CA VAL A 83 -3.69 -5.58 4.35
C VAL A 83 -3.08 -5.14 3.02
N TYR A 84 -2.17 -5.95 2.46
CA TYR A 84 -1.54 -5.69 1.18
C TYR A 84 -1.56 -6.93 0.30
N LEU A 85 -1.77 -6.73 -1.00
CA LEU A 85 -1.68 -7.76 -2.03
C LEU A 85 -0.55 -7.39 -2.98
N PHE A 86 0.32 -8.36 -3.28
CA PHE A 86 1.42 -8.20 -4.20
C PHE A 86 1.05 -8.86 -5.51
N TYR A 87 1.05 -8.09 -6.59
CA TYR A 87 0.84 -8.58 -7.94
C TYR A 87 2.10 -8.37 -8.77
N GLY A 88 2.42 -9.34 -9.62
CA GLY A 88 3.55 -9.28 -10.53
C GLY A 88 3.11 -9.57 -11.95
N ASN A 89 3.74 -8.89 -12.90
CA ASN A 89 3.61 -9.23 -14.31
C ASN A 89 4.47 -10.49 -14.59
N PRO A 90 3.87 -11.62 -15.05
CA PRO A 90 4.58 -12.86 -15.33
C PRO A 90 5.67 -12.70 -16.41
N GLU A 91 5.52 -11.74 -17.33
CA GLU A 91 6.57 -11.45 -18.33
C GLU A 91 7.86 -10.95 -17.67
N MET A 92 7.76 -10.19 -16.58
CA MET A 92 8.92 -9.72 -15.82
C MET A 92 9.55 -10.80 -14.94
N LEU A 93 8.76 -11.79 -14.52
CA LEU A 93 9.23 -12.89 -13.68
C LEU A 93 9.91 -14.01 -14.48
N THR A 94 9.57 -14.13 -15.77
CA THR A 94 10.09 -15.15 -16.68
C THR A 94 11.04 -14.60 -17.73
N ALA A 95 11.19 -13.28 -17.84
CA ALA A 95 12.18 -12.65 -18.70
C ALA A 95 13.57 -13.22 -18.38
N PRO A 96 14.29 -13.79 -19.35
CA PRO A 96 15.66 -14.21 -19.11
C PRO A 96 16.48 -12.96 -18.74
N LEU A 97 17.19 -13.03 -17.61
CA LEU A 97 18.16 -12.05 -17.11
C LEU A 97 19.37 -11.84 -18.06
N GLN A 98 19.18 -11.97 -19.37
CA GLN A 98 20.25 -12.22 -20.33
C GLN A 98 20.44 -11.10 -21.36
N GLU A 99 19.52 -10.14 -21.49
CA GLU A 99 19.68 -9.03 -22.46
C GLU A 99 20.15 -7.69 -21.84
N GLU A 100 19.99 -7.45 -20.53
CA GLU A 100 20.49 -6.18 -19.92
C GLU A 100 22.01 -6.17 -19.64
N LEU A 101 22.70 -7.30 -19.76
CA LEU A 101 24.16 -7.39 -19.60
C LEU A 101 24.93 -7.18 -20.91
N GLU A 102 24.28 -7.29 -22.07
CA GLU A 102 24.95 -7.19 -23.37
C GLU A 102 24.88 -5.77 -23.98
N GLU A 103 23.85 -4.97 -23.70
CA GLU A 103 23.76 -3.59 -24.23
C GLU A 103 24.67 -2.58 -23.50
N ARG A 104 25.17 -2.86 -22.30
CA ARG A 104 26.14 -1.98 -21.60
C ARG A 104 27.58 -2.12 -22.08
N GLN A 105 27.90 -3.06 -22.99
CA GLN A 105 29.29 -3.32 -23.40
C GLN A 105 29.74 -2.63 -24.69
N GLN A 106 28.90 -1.81 -25.34
CA GLN A 106 29.29 -1.16 -26.58
C GLN A 106 28.98 0.34 -26.55
N THR A 107 29.81 1.11 -25.83
CA THR A 107 30.44 2.37 -26.30
C THR A 107 31.10 3.14 -25.14
N VAL A 108 32.37 2.85 -24.79
CA VAL A 108 33.31 3.92 -24.36
C VAL A 108 34.76 3.46 -24.59
N PRO A 109 35.67 4.29 -25.14
CA PRO A 109 37.09 3.95 -25.26
C PRO A 109 37.79 4.10 -23.90
N ASP A 110 38.48 3.04 -23.48
CA ASP A 110 39.84 3.02 -22.93
C ASP A 110 40.30 4.27 -22.14
N ALA A 111 39.97 4.37 -20.85
CA ALA A 111 40.76 5.10 -19.82
C ALA A 111 40.18 5.08 -18.37
N ASN A 112 39.41 4.08 -17.92
CA ASN A 112 39.00 4.02 -16.50
C ASN A 112 38.89 2.58 -16.00
N GLN A 113 40.03 1.90 -15.91
CA GLN A 113 40.14 0.66 -15.18
C GLN A 113 40.25 1.00 -13.69
N ILE A 114 39.11 1.03 -12.98
CA ILE A 114 39.07 1.17 -11.53
C ILE A 114 39.77 -0.05 -10.94
N THR A 115 40.88 0.17 -10.23
CA THR A 115 41.67 -0.89 -9.62
C THR A 115 41.24 -1.09 -8.16
N TRP A 116 41.52 -2.26 -7.56
CA TRP A 116 41.29 -2.50 -6.13
C TRP A 116 42.01 -1.48 -5.21
N GLU A 117 42.97 -0.74 -5.75
CA GLU A 117 43.75 0.29 -5.07
C GLU A 117 43.03 1.66 -5.03
N ASP A 118 42.02 1.90 -5.87
CA ASP A 118 41.15 3.09 -5.79
C ASP A 118 40.14 3.03 -4.62
N TYR A 119 40.06 1.88 -3.94
CA TYR A 119 39.24 1.66 -2.75
C TYR A 119 39.99 1.96 -1.44
N THR A 120 41.13 2.65 -1.47
CA THR A 120 41.73 3.18 -0.25
C THR A 120 40.95 4.42 0.20
N PHE A 121 40.02 4.17 1.10
CA PHE A 121 39.27 5.11 1.93
C PHE A 121 40.16 6.31 2.35
N GLU A 122 40.03 7.47 1.70
CA GLU A 122 40.58 8.70 2.26
C GLU A 122 39.75 9.07 3.49
N GLU A 123 40.44 9.05 4.63
CA GLU A 123 39.95 9.17 5.99
C GLU A 123 39.58 10.64 6.31
N ASP A 124 38.56 11.18 5.65
CA ASP A 124 37.97 12.50 5.96
C ASP A 124 36.43 12.42 6.08
N TYR A 125 35.94 11.34 6.72
CA TYR A 125 34.55 11.27 7.17
C TYR A 125 34.38 12.11 8.43
N THR A 126 34.10 13.40 8.26
CA THR A 126 33.37 14.17 9.28
C THR A 126 32.00 13.52 9.43
N PRO A 127 31.61 13.03 10.62
CA PRO A 127 30.24 12.60 10.83
C PRO A 127 29.35 13.83 10.71
N GLU A 128 28.74 14.00 9.54
CA GLU A 128 27.59 14.88 9.39
C GLU A 128 26.51 14.37 10.35
N GLU A 129 25.94 15.33 11.07
CA GLU A 129 25.05 15.17 12.20
C GLU A 129 23.94 14.14 11.88
N GLU A 130 23.74 13.19 12.80
CA GLU A 130 22.67 12.21 12.75
C GLU A 130 21.35 12.88 12.32
N PRO A 131 20.61 12.34 11.34
CA PRO A 131 19.30 12.86 11.02
C PRO A 131 18.47 12.78 12.30
N THR A 132 18.01 13.96 12.75
CA THR A 132 17.11 14.11 13.88
C THR A 132 15.99 13.09 13.74
N GLN A 133 15.77 12.29 14.78
CA GLN A 133 14.63 11.39 14.90
C GLN A 133 13.35 12.23 14.73
N GLU A 134 12.86 12.33 13.50
CA GLU A 134 11.51 12.78 13.23
C GLU A 134 10.62 11.73 13.88
N GLU A 135 9.89 12.12 14.93
CA GLU A 135 8.96 11.25 15.64
C GLU A 135 7.83 10.85 14.67
N SER A 136 8.09 9.81 13.88
CA SER A 136 7.15 9.27 12.90
C SER A 136 5.85 8.90 13.60
N SER A 137 4.80 9.66 13.32
CA SER A 137 3.49 9.43 13.92
C SER A 137 2.90 8.13 13.33
N ILE A 138 2.45 7.22 14.20
CA ILE A 138 1.87 5.93 13.80
C ILE A 138 0.35 6.04 13.82
N CYS A 139 -0.31 5.50 12.80
CA CYS A 139 -1.77 5.49 12.77
C CYS A 139 -2.36 4.46 13.75
N ILE A 140 -3.30 4.89 14.61
CA ILE A 140 -3.94 4.00 15.59
C ILE A 140 -4.80 2.86 15.01
N HIS A 141 -5.24 2.98 13.75
CA HIS A 141 -6.13 1.99 13.13
C HIS A 141 -5.38 0.93 12.33
N CYS A 142 -4.34 1.31 11.61
CA CYS A 142 -3.55 0.37 10.82
C CYS A 142 -2.21 0.00 11.46
N GLY A 143 -1.72 0.79 12.42
CA GLY A 143 -0.43 0.58 13.08
C GLY A 143 0.76 0.84 12.16
N ILE A 144 0.55 1.52 11.03
CA ILE A 144 1.59 1.84 10.06
C ILE A 144 1.99 3.30 10.22
N GLU A 145 3.29 3.57 10.10
CA GLU A 145 3.86 4.92 10.00
C GLU A 145 3.43 5.61 8.69
N ASP A 146 3.73 6.90 8.57
CA ASP A 146 3.45 7.63 7.34
C ASP A 146 4.37 7.13 6.21
N ILE A 147 3.77 6.49 5.20
CA ILE A 147 4.50 5.74 4.16
C ILE A 147 4.57 6.52 2.84
N VAL A 148 3.61 7.41 2.58
CA VAL A 148 3.46 8.09 1.29
C VAL A 148 2.90 9.49 1.49
N GLU A 149 3.75 10.49 1.27
CA GLU A 149 3.37 11.89 1.16
C GLU A 149 2.26 12.05 0.09
N ASP A 150 1.21 12.83 0.40
CA ASP A 150 0.11 13.24 -0.48
C ASP A 150 -0.99 12.21 -0.82
N VAL A 151 -0.88 10.93 -0.46
CA VAL A 151 -1.93 9.94 -0.76
C VAL A 151 -2.87 9.67 0.42
N ASN A 152 -2.31 9.51 1.62
CA ASN A 152 -3.07 9.11 2.80
C ASN A 152 -2.46 9.69 4.07
N ASP A 153 -2.34 11.02 4.10
CA ASP A 153 -1.68 11.75 5.19
C ASP A 153 -2.20 11.36 6.58
N ILE A 154 -1.29 11.43 7.55
CA ILE A 154 -1.61 11.21 8.95
C ILE A 154 -2.00 12.52 9.65
N PHE A 155 -3.15 12.49 10.33
CA PHE A 155 -3.66 13.61 11.13
C PHE A 155 -3.46 13.32 12.60
N ILE A 156 -2.87 14.26 13.34
CA ILE A 156 -2.64 14.14 14.79
C ILE A 156 -3.79 14.83 15.53
N CYS A 157 -4.42 14.11 16.45
CA CYS A 157 -5.51 14.69 17.24
C CYS A 157 -4.99 15.53 18.41
N GLU A 158 -5.42 16.79 18.49
CA GLU A 158 -5.10 17.74 19.59
C GLU A 158 -5.58 17.32 20.99
N SER A 159 -6.34 16.23 21.10
CA SER A 159 -6.85 15.76 22.40
C SER A 159 -6.26 14.45 22.88
N CYS A 160 -5.84 13.57 21.97
CA CYS A 160 -5.29 12.27 22.35
C CYS A 160 -3.91 12.02 21.75
N GLU A 161 -3.35 12.99 21.01
CA GLU A 161 -2.00 12.98 20.41
C GLU A 161 -1.74 11.76 19.51
N ASN A 162 -2.80 11.08 19.10
CA ASN A 162 -2.73 9.90 18.26
C ASN A 162 -2.84 10.30 16.79
N GLY A 163 -2.00 9.69 15.96
CA GLY A 163 -2.05 9.80 14.51
C GLY A 163 -3.16 8.95 13.89
N VAL A 164 -3.81 9.47 12.86
CA VAL A 164 -4.88 8.80 12.13
C VAL A 164 -4.75 9.09 10.64
N HIS A 165 -4.58 8.06 9.82
CA HIS A 165 -4.59 8.22 8.37
C HIS A 165 -5.95 8.69 7.86
N GLN A 166 -5.92 9.53 6.83
CA GLN A 166 -7.10 10.12 6.18
C GLN A 166 -8.19 9.08 5.88
N LEU A 167 -7.82 7.95 5.29
CA LEU A 167 -8.73 6.88 4.87
C LEU A 167 -9.05 5.86 5.96
N CYS A 168 -8.27 5.82 7.04
CA CYS A 168 -8.50 4.88 8.15
C CYS A 168 -9.59 5.34 9.10
N GLU A 169 -9.85 6.65 9.17
CA GLU A 169 -10.90 7.19 10.04
C GLU A 169 -12.30 6.94 9.48
N ASN A 170 -13.30 6.79 10.35
CA ASN A 170 -14.70 6.59 9.96
C ASN A 170 -15.65 7.65 10.59
N PRO A 171 -16.20 8.59 9.80
CA PRO A 171 -16.05 8.73 8.34
C PRO A 171 -14.63 9.22 7.94
N PRO A 172 -14.16 8.89 6.71
CA PRO A 172 -12.85 9.31 6.21
C PRO A 172 -12.66 10.81 6.32
N ILE A 173 -11.45 11.21 6.69
CA ILE A 173 -11.09 12.62 6.81
C ILE A 173 -11.10 13.21 5.39
N GLN A 174 -11.76 14.34 5.25
CA GLN A 174 -11.87 15.02 3.96
C GLN A 174 -10.73 16.02 3.79
N ASN A 175 -10.33 16.32 2.55
CA ASN A 175 -9.21 17.23 2.29
C ASN A 175 -9.40 18.63 2.90
N TYR A 176 -10.64 19.12 3.02
CA TYR A 176 -10.89 20.42 3.66
C TYR A 176 -10.62 20.41 5.17
N GLU A 177 -10.55 19.24 5.79
CA GLU A 177 -10.24 19.12 7.22
C GLU A 177 -8.74 19.33 7.50
N LYS A 178 -7.87 19.31 6.47
CA LYS A 178 -6.46 19.70 6.57
C LYS A 178 -6.28 21.16 7.02
N GLU A 179 -7.24 22.01 6.69
CA GLU A 179 -7.22 23.43 7.03
C GLU A 179 -7.85 23.73 8.41
N ILE A 180 -8.35 22.71 9.12
CA ILE A 180 -9.04 22.88 10.40
C ILE A 180 -8.04 22.71 11.55
N ASP A 181 -7.79 23.80 12.28
CA ASP A 181 -6.97 23.82 13.49
C ASP A 181 -7.76 24.51 14.62
N PRO A 182 -8.01 23.85 15.78
CA PRO A 182 -7.58 22.51 16.17
C PRO A 182 -8.40 21.37 15.56
N TRP A 183 -7.72 20.30 15.15
CA TRP A 183 -8.35 19.07 14.65
C TRP A 183 -8.53 18.00 15.74
N TYR A 184 -9.66 17.29 15.68
CA TYR A 184 -9.97 16.20 16.61
C TYR A 184 -10.39 14.93 15.84
N CYS A 185 -9.85 13.78 16.25
CA CYS A 185 -10.30 12.49 15.74
C CYS A 185 -11.77 12.25 16.09
N ARG A 186 -12.46 11.38 15.35
CA ARG A 186 -13.89 11.12 15.51
C ARG A 186 -14.21 10.56 16.90
N SER A 187 -13.31 9.76 17.47
CA SER A 187 -13.44 9.26 18.85
C SER A 187 -13.46 10.41 19.87
N CYS A 188 -12.54 11.37 19.74
CA CYS A 188 -12.51 12.57 20.58
C CYS A 188 -13.71 13.48 20.34
N CYS A 189 -14.16 13.64 19.09
CA CYS A 189 -15.38 14.38 18.79
C CYS A 189 -16.61 13.75 19.46
N ARG A 190 -16.77 12.42 19.38
CA ARG A 190 -17.88 11.71 20.04
C ARG A 190 -17.81 11.84 21.57
N ALA A 191 -16.62 11.70 22.16
CA ALA A 191 -16.43 11.81 23.60
C ALA A 191 -16.72 13.21 24.14
N LYS A 192 -16.34 14.26 23.39
CA LYS A 192 -16.56 15.66 23.77
C LYS A 192 -17.90 16.23 23.29
N GLY A 193 -18.68 15.48 22.51
CA GLY A 193 -19.91 15.96 21.90
C GLY A 193 -19.69 17.04 20.83
N LEU A 194 -18.51 17.06 20.18
CA LEU A 194 -18.21 17.97 19.08
C LEU A 194 -18.79 17.44 17.76
N PRO A 195 -19.36 18.31 16.90
CA PRO A 195 -19.83 17.91 15.59
C PRO A 195 -18.64 17.55 14.68
N ILE A 196 -18.84 16.55 13.82
CA ILE A 196 -17.88 16.24 12.75
C ILE A 196 -17.87 17.41 11.76
N PRO A 197 -16.69 17.95 11.39
CA PRO A 197 -16.58 19.02 10.40
C PRO A 197 -17.31 18.66 9.10
N GLN A 198 -18.11 19.57 8.58
CA GLN A 198 -18.83 19.40 7.32
C GLN A 198 -18.27 20.33 6.25
N GLN A 199 -18.26 19.87 5.01
CA GLN A 199 -17.80 20.69 3.88
C GLN A 199 -18.63 21.98 3.81
N PRO A 200 -17.99 23.16 3.71
CA PRO A 200 -18.71 24.42 3.57
C PRO A 200 -19.60 24.37 2.31
N SER A 201 -20.88 24.70 2.50
CA SER A 201 -21.94 24.55 1.49
C SER A 201 -21.78 25.43 0.24
N SER A 202 -20.77 26.29 0.20
CA SER A 202 -20.46 27.17 -0.94
C SER A 202 -20.05 26.41 -2.21
N LEU A 203 -19.54 25.18 -2.10
CA LEU A 203 -19.20 24.33 -3.26
C LEU A 203 -20.38 23.49 -3.78
N LYS A 204 -21.44 23.28 -2.98
CA LYS A 204 -22.63 22.54 -3.45
C LYS A 204 -23.38 23.30 -4.55
N ARG A 205 -23.43 24.64 -4.48
CA ARG A 205 -24.13 25.45 -5.48
C ARG A 205 -23.50 25.40 -6.87
N LYS A 206 -22.17 25.26 -6.97
CA LYS A 206 -21.48 25.27 -8.27
C LYS A 206 -21.70 23.97 -9.07
N ARG A 207 -21.80 22.83 -8.38
CA ARG A 207 -22.06 21.52 -9.02
C ARG A 207 -23.52 21.36 -9.46
N GLU A 208 -24.46 21.95 -8.74
CA GLU A 208 -25.88 21.99 -9.18
C GLU A 208 -26.08 22.93 -10.38
N GLU A 209 -25.40 24.08 -10.44
CA GLU A 209 -25.48 24.97 -11.61
C GLU A 209 -24.91 24.34 -12.89
N GLU A 210 -23.79 23.58 -12.83
CA GLU A 210 -23.24 22.88 -14.00
C GLU A 210 -24.13 21.74 -14.51
N LEU A 211 -24.82 21.03 -13.61
CA LEU A 211 -25.81 19.99 -13.98
C LEU A 211 -27.06 20.59 -14.64
N VAL A 212 -27.55 21.74 -14.16
CA VAL A 212 -28.70 22.43 -14.74
C VAL A 212 -28.37 23.03 -16.12
N VAL A 213 -27.15 23.54 -16.31
CA VAL A 213 -26.68 24.04 -17.62
C VAL A 213 -26.55 22.91 -18.66
N SER A 214 -26.08 21.73 -18.23
CA SER A 214 -25.91 20.56 -19.11
C SER A 214 -27.26 19.99 -19.60
N LEU A 215 -28.27 19.97 -18.73
CA LEU A 215 -29.62 19.50 -19.09
C LEU A 215 -30.32 20.45 -20.08
N ASN A 216 -30.15 21.76 -19.93
CA ASN A 216 -30.82 22.75 -20.79
C ASN A 216 -30.25 22.83 -22.22
N ASN A 217 -28.99 22.42 -22.42
CA ASN A 217 -28.35 22.39 -23.75
C ASN A 217 -28.76 21.18 -24.59
N THR A 218 -29.30 20.13 -23.97
CA THR A 218 -29.67 18.89 -24.66
C THR A 218 -31.08 18.96 -25.28
N THR A 219 -31.91 19.91 -24.84
CA THR A 219 -33.30 20.10 -25.31
C THR A 219 -33.47 21.14 -26.43
N LYS A 220 -32.37 21.67 -27.00
CA LYS A 220 -32.41 22.72 -28.03
C LYS A 220 -31.71 22.36 -29.35
N SER A 221 -31.50 21.08 -29.64
CA SER A 221 -31.12 20.60 -30.99
C SER A 221 -32.22 19.79 -31.62
#